data_AF-A0A9Q0R0N9-F1
#
_entry.id   AF-A0A9Q0R0N9-F1
#
_cell.length_a   1.000
_cell.length_b   1.000
_cell.length_c   1.000
_cell.angle_alpha   90.00
_cell.angle_beta   90.00
_cell.angle_gamma   90.00
#
_symmetry.space_group_name_H-M   'P 1'
#
loop_
_entity.id
_entity.type
_entity.pdbx_description
1 polymer ?
#
loop_
_entity_poly.entity_id
_entity_poly.type
_entity_poly.pdbx_seq_one_letter_code
_entity_poly.pdbx_strand_id
1 'polypeptide(L)'
;MHLSLLFLISFLFFFMRLYLLSRLSLLFELCFAHLIFLSVVAGPGLPLPAPSDPSSSSSLSEDSFKLEVLSEPFPEALIISTIKSDEVSLKNRIKSLENQDCIFLMDKAKGEYWTEIKKCPGSKFENRDLQIRERKHSCFSLFQQVLSQEPDLAKNSPYNPTKAFINFFSEKRDELDNGDKKKDELGRQKEFDSAGRDRKEIEFLGRVEQDIRKYRSDSIYIKQILRWVII
;
A
#
# COMPACT_ATOMS: atom_id res chain seq x y z
N MET A 1 -49.06 2.16 19.16
CA MET A 1 -47.96 1.57 19.95
C MET A 1 -47.45 0.23 19.37
N HIS A 2 -48.29 -0.66 18.82
CA HIS A 2 -47.83 -1.97 18.30
C HIS A 2 -46.85 -1.91 17.11
N LEU A 3 -47.00 -0.99 16.15
CA LEU A 3 -46.06 -0.87 15.03
C LEU A 3 -44.65 -0.45 15.47
N SER A 4 -44.54 0.44 16.46
CA SER A 4 -43.25 0.86 17.01
C SER A 4 -42.54 -0.28 17.74
N LEU A 5 -43.31 -1.15 18.40
CA LEU A 5 -42.76 -2.34 19.07
C LEU A 5 -42.22 -3.35 18.05
N LEU A 6 -42.95 -3.61 16.96
CA LEU A 6 -42.51 -4.51 15.89
C LEU A 6 -41.25 -3.98 15.18
N PHE A 7 -41.18 -2.67 14.95
CA PHE A 7 -39.98 -2.03 14.38
C PHE A 7 -38.76 -2.21 15.29
N LEU A 8 -38.93 -2.01 16.61
CA LEU A 8 -37.83 -2.13 17.57
C LEU A 8 -37.36 -3.59 17.72
N ILE A 9 -38.29 -4.55 17.66
CA ILE A 9 -37.96 -5.98 17.62
C ILE A 9 -37.18 -6.32 16.35
N SER A 10 -37.64 -5.86 15.17
CA SER A 10 -36.95 -6.09 13.89
C SER A 10 -35.53 -5.49 13.89
N PHE A 11 -35.39 -4.29 14.45
CA PHE A 11 -34.11 -3.61 14.62
C PHE A 11 -33.17 -4.42 15.53
N LEU A 12 -33.65 -4.91 16.68
CA LEU A 12 -32.86 -5.77 17.57
C LEU A 12 -32.37 -7.06 16.88
N PHE A 13 -33.22 -7.73 16.10
CA PHE A 13 -32.82 -8.92 15.35
C PHE A 13 -31.73 -8.63 14.30
N PHE A 14 -31.79 -7.44 13.67
CA PHE A 14 -30.76 -7.02 12.72
C PHE A 14 -29.40 -6.86 13.40
N PHE A 15 -29.32 -6.20 14.56
CA PHE A 15 -28.06 -6.06 15.31
C PHE A 15 -27.54 -7.39 15.84
N MET A 16 -28.42 -8.27 16.33
CA MET A 16 -28.02 -9.61 16.77
C MET A 16 -27.44 -10.43 15.61
N ARG A 17 -28.00 -10.31 14.39
CA ARG A 17 -27.46 -10.96 13.20
C ARG A 17 -26.09 -10.42 12.82
N LEU A 18 -25.90 -9.10 12.83
CA LEU A 18 -24.60 -8.48 12.56
C LEU A 18 -23.55 -8.87 13.61
N TYR A 19 -23.93 -8.93 14.88
CA TYR A 19 -23.06 -9.35 15.97
C TYR A 19 -22.63 -10.82 15.83
N LEU A 20 -23.57 -11.72 15.50
CA LEU A 20 -23.26 -13.13 15.26
C LEU A 20 -22.34 -13.31 14.04
N LEU A 21 -22.55 -12.57 12.95
CA LEU A 21 -21.68 -12.60 11.77
C LEU A 21 -20.27 -12.10 12.09
N SER A 22 -20.13 -11.03 12.89
CA SER A 22 -18.84 -10.53 13.33
C SER A 22 -18.10 -11.54 14.21
N ARG A 23 -18.80 -12.20 15.15
CA ARG A 23 -18.22 -13.26 15.99
C ARG A 23 -17.82 -14.49 15.19
N LEU A 24 -18.63 -14.88 14.20
CA LEU A 24 -18.32 -16.01 13.31
C LEU A 24 -17.09 -15.71 12.43
N SER A 25 -16.95 -14.46 11.95
CA SER A 25 -15.79 -14.02 11.18
C SER A 25 -14.50 -14.11 12.00
N LEU A 26 -14.54 -13.71 13.27
CA LEU A 26 -13.38 -13.82 14.17
C LEU A 26 -12.98 -15.28 14.44
N LEU A 27 -13.96 -16.18 14.60
CA LEU A 27 -13.69 -17.61 14.75
C LEU A 27 -13.10 -18.22 13.47
N PHE A 28 -13.57 -17.79 12.31
CA PHE A 28 -13.04 -18.24 11.02
C PHE A 28 -11.57 -17.83 10.84
N GLU A 29 -11.21 -16.60 11.18
CA GLU A 29 -9.82 -16.15 11.14
C GLU A 29 -8.92 -16.90 12.14
N LEU A 30 -9.43 -17.21 13.35
CA LEU A 30 -8.69 -17.99 14.33
C LEU A 30 -8.43 -19.43 13.86
N CYS A 31 -9.44 -20.07 13.26
CA CYS A 31 -9.31 -21.41 12.67
C CYS A 31 -8.34 -21.42 11.49
N PHE A 32 -8.37 -20.39 10.65
CA PHE A 32 -7.47 -20.27 9.50
C PHE A 32 -6.01 -20.06 9.94
N ALA A 33 -5.77 -19.22 10.95
CA ALA A 33 -4.46 -19.04 11.54
C ALA A 33 -3.92 -20.34 12.17
N HIS A 34 -4.79 -21.11 12.85
CA HIS A 34 -4.39 -22.37 13.47
C HIS A 34 -4.10 -23.47 12.44
N LEU A 35 -4.87 -23.55 11.34
CA LEU A 35 -4.61 -24.44 10.21
C LEU A 35 -3.28 -24.14 9.53
N ILE A 36 -2.95 -22.86 9.31
CA ILE A 36 -1.66 -22.45 8.76
C ILE A 36 -0.53 -22.87 9.70
N PHE A 37 -0.67 -22.63 11.01
CA PHE A 37 0.35 -22.98 11.99
C PHE A 37 0.60 -24.50 12.06
N LEU A 38 -0.45 -25.33 11.98
CA LEU A 38 -0.34 -26.79 11.94
C LEU A 38 0.29 -27.30 10.63
N SER A 39 0.08 -26.60 9.50
CA SER A 39 0.69 -26.97 8.22
C SER A 39 2.19 -26.69 8.14
N VAL A 40 2.71 -25.71 8.91
CA VAL A 40 4.14 -25.35 8.93
C VAL A 40 4.95 -26.26 9.85
N VAL A 41 4.34 -26.89 10.85
CA VAL A 41 5.00 -27.83 11.78
C VAL A 41 5.09 -29.27 11.23
N ALA A 42 4.38 -29.58 10.15
CA ALA A 42 4.37 -30.91 9.52
C ALA A 42 5.14 -30.95 8.19
N GLY A 43 6.42 -30.54 8.21
CA GLY A 43 7.36 -30.81 7.11
C GLY A 43 8.02 -32.19 7.28
N PRO A 44 8.10 -33.05 6.24
CA PRO A 44 8.81 -34.33 6.34
C PRO A 44 10.30 -34.10 6.59
N GLY A 45 10.82 -34.73 7.65
CA GLY A 45 12.25 -34.71 7.98
C GLY A 45 13.10 -35.27 6.85
N LEU A 46 14.05 -34.46 6.37
CA LEU A 46 15.17 -34.92 5.54
C LEU A 46 16.12 -35.77 6.39
N PRO A 47 16.63 -36.91 5.90
CA PRO A 47 17.59 -37.71 6.63
C PRO A 47 18.98 -37.07 6.60
N LEU A 48 19.54 -36.87 7.81
CA LEU A 48 20.96 -36.62 8.07
C LEU A 48 21.81 -37.84 7.65
N PRO A 49 23.00 -37.65 7.05
CA PRO A 49 24.06 -38.65 7.11
C PRO A 49 24.90 -38.41 8.38
N ALA A 50 25.13 -39.49 9.14
CA ALA A 50 25.97 -39.53 10.34
C ALA A 50 27.43 -39.94 10.02
N PRO A 51 28.33 -40.04 11.01
CA PRO A 51 29.54 -39.24 11.15
C PRO A 51 30.82 -39.92 10.62
N SER A 52 31.88 -39.14 10.42
CA SER A 52 33.24 -39.65 10.24
C SER A 52 34.25 -38.67 10.83
N ASP A 53 34.81 -39.02 12.00
CA ASP A 53 36.02 -38.44 12.60
C ASP A 53 37.21 -39.41 12.30
N PRO A 54 38.51 -39.04 12.46
CA PRO A 54 39.01 -37.98 13.35
C PRO A 54 40.20 -37.12 12.85
N SER A 55 40.55 -36.16 13.70
CA SER A 55 41.86 -35.53 13.94
C SER A 55 42.28 -34.31 13.12
N SER A 56 42.27 -33.15 13.76
CA SER A 56 43.49 -32.35 13.99
C SER A 56 43.20 -31.16 14.91
N SER A 57 44.03 -31.06 15.94
CA SER A 57 44.08 -30.03 16.98
C SER A 57 44.31 -28.62 16.43
N SER A 58 43.54 -27.64 16.90
CA SER A 58 44.00 -26.25 17.04
C SER A 58 43.17 -25.54 18.12
N SER A 59 43.74 -25.35 19.30
CA SER A 59 43.24 -24.43 20.30
C SER A 59 43.40 -22.99 19.80
N LEU A 60 42.33 -22.22 19.72
CA LEU A 60 42.40 -20.77 19.56
C LEU A 60 41.59 -20.12 20.68
N SER A 61 42.33 -19.45 21.55
CA SER A 61 41.89 -18.72 22.72
C SER A 61 40.97 -17.56 22.34
N GLU A 62 39.83 -17.50 23.02
CA GLU A 62 38.96 -16.34 23.10
C GLU A 62 39.63 -15.27 23.98
N ASP A 63 40.36 -14.33 23.38
CA ASP A 63 40.45 -12.96 23.92
C ASP A 63 41.17 -12.05 22.91
N SER A 64 40.47 -11.02 22.41
CA SER A 64 40.99 -9.71 21.95
C SER A 64 40.09 -9.10 20.85
N PHE A 65 38.78 -9.00 21.10
CA PHE A 65 38.01 -7.93 20.45
C PHE A 65 38.16 -6.68 21.30
N LYS A 66 39.30 -6.03 21.07
CA LYS A 66 39.67 -4.71 21.53
C LYS A 66 38.47 -3.77 21.39
N LEU A 67 37.97 -3.29 22.52
CA LEU A 67 36.94 -2.27 22.71
C LEU A 67 37.47 -0.89 22.23
N GLU A 68 37.87 -0.81 20.96
CA GLU A 68 38.45 0.39 20.32
C GLU A 68 37.72 0.68 19.00
N VAL A 69 36.39 0.54 19.01
CA VAL A 69 35.50 0.80 17.86
C VAL A 69 34.36 1.73 18.28
N LEU A 70 34.66 2.81 19.02
CA LEU A 70 33.66 3.83 19.38
C LEU A 70 34.14 5.27 19.11
N SER A 71 35.05 5.46 18.14
CA SER A 71 35.46 6.80 17.72
C SER A 71 35.97 6.87 16.28
N GLU A 72 35.44 6.03 15.37
CA GLU A 72 35.59 6.33 13.94
C GLU A 72 34.53 7.39 13.55
N PRO A 73 34.93 8.55 13.01
CA PRO A 73 33.98 9.47 12.41
C PRO A 73 33.26 8.75 11.25
N PHE A 74 31.93 8.74 11.29
CA PHE A 74 31.12 8.19 10.20
C PHE A 74 31.63 8.76 8.86
N PRO A 75 31.89 7.93 7.84
CA PRO A 75 32.47 8.42 6.59
C PRO A 75 31.46 9.34 5.88
N GLU A 76 31.68 10.65 6.00
CA GLU A 76 30.89 11.70 5.36
C GLU A 76 30.77 11.47 3.84
N ALA A 77 31.79 10.86 3.23
CA ALA A 77 31.79 10.45 1.83
C ALA A 77 30.69 9.43 1.49
N LEU A 78 30.39 8.48 2.39
CA LEU A 78 29.33 7.48 2.20
C LEU A 78 27.95 8.15 2.27
N ILE A 79 27.76 9.08 3.20
CA ILE A 79 26.51 9.85 3.34
C ILE A 79 26.27 10.71 2.10
N ILE A 80 27.30 11.44 1.63
CA ILE A 80 27.22 12.29 0.43
C ILE A 80 26.92 11.46 -0.83
N SER A 81 27.57 10.30 -0.98
CA SER A 81 27.32 9.41 -2.13
C SER A 81 25.90 8.84 -2.13
N THR A 82 25.37 8.50 -0.95
CA THR A 82 23.99 7.99 -0.79
C THR A 82 22.95 9.06 -1.11
N ILE A 83 23.16 10.30 -0.63
CA ILE A 83 22.27 11.43 -0.94
C ILE A 83 22.27 11.70 -2.45
N LYS A 84 23.46 11.70 -3.09
CA LYS A 84 23.58 11.88 -4.54
C LYS A 84 22.89 10.76 -5.33
N SER A 85 22.99 9.50 -4.89
CA SER A 85 22.31 8.39 -5.57
C SER A 85 20.79 8.49 -5.46
N ASP A 86 20.28 8.92 -4.31
CA ASP A 86 18.84 9.09 -4.08
C ASP A 86 18.26 10.23 -4.94
N GLU A 87 18.97 11.36 -5.03
CA GLU A 87 18.59 12.47 -5.91
C GLU A 87 18.54 12.03 -7.38
N VAL A 88 19.54 11.28 -7.84
CA VAL A 88 19.58 10.76 -9.22
C VAL A 88 18.42 9.80 -9.47
N SER A 89 18.11 8.93 -8.50
CA SER A 89 16.98 8.00 -8.57
C SER A 89 15.63 8.73 -8.69
N LEU A 90 15.38 9.71 -7.81
CA LEU A 90 14.16 10.54 -7.86
C LEU A 90 14.03 11.28 -9.18
N LYS A 91 15.12 11.93 -9.63
CA LYS A 91 15.15 12.66 -10.90
C LYS A 91 14.83 11.76 -12.10
N ASN A 92 15.39 10.55 -12.14
CA ASN A 92 15.15 9.61 -13.23
C ASN A 92 13.71 9.11 -13.24
N ARG A 93 13.13 8.84 -12.07
CA ARG A 93 11.72 8.45 -11.91
C ARG A 93 10.76 9.54 -12.37
N ILE A 94 11.01 10.78 -11.96
CA ILE A 94 10.26 11.96 -12.43
C ILE A 94 10.33 12.09 -13.95
N LYS A 95 11.54 12.03 -14.52
CA LYS A 95 11.74 12.12 -15.96
C LYS A 95 10.98 11.02 -16.71
N SER A 96 10.93 9.82 -16.15
CA SER A 96 10.15 8.72 -16.72
C SER A 96 8.65 9.05 -16.77
N LEU A 97 8.09 9.61 -15.70
CA LEU A 97 6.69 10.02 -15.65
C LEU A 97 6.37 11.20 -16.59
N GLU A 98 7.28 12.17 -16.71
CA GLU A 98 7.15 13.29 -17.67
C GLU A 98 7.19 12.81 -19.13
N ASN A 99 7.97 11.76 -19.41
CA ASN A 99 8.01 11.15 -20.74
C ASN A 99 6.75 10.34 -21.06
N GLN A 100 6.04 9.86 -20.04
CA GLN A 100 4.79 9.10 -20.17
C GLN A 100 3.54 9.99 -20.09
N ASP A 101 3.70 11.31 -20.11
CA ASP A 101 2.62 12.30 -19.98
C ASP A 101 1.69 12.01 -18.79
N CYS A 102 2.29 11.71 -17.63
CA CYS A 102 1.58 11.37 -16.41
C CYS A 102 0.67 12.52 -15.94
N ILE A 103 -0.64 12.26 -15.93
CA ILE A 103 -1.68 13.21 -15.47
C ILE A 103 -1.64 13.53 -13.98
N PHE A 104 -0.84 12.80 -13.18
CA PHE A 104 -0.74 13.00 -11.73
C PHE A 104 0.45 13.91 -11.34
N LEU A 105 1.05 14.61 -12.30
CA LEU A 105 2.26 15.41 -12.14
C LEU A 105 1.94 16.93 -12.07
N MET A 106 1.09 17.33 -11.12
CA MET A 106 0.77 18.72 -10.69
C MET A 106 0.59 19.78 -11.80
N ASP A 107 0.19 19.39 -13.01
CA ASP A 107 -0.01 20.27 -14.17
C ASP A 107 1.20 21.17 -14.50
N LYS A 108 2.42 20.72 -14.19
CA LYS A 108 3.66 21.47 -14.45
C LYS A 108 4.22 21.17 -15.83
N ALA A 109 4.96 22.14 -16.41
CA ALA A 109 5.68 21.87 -17.64
C ALA A 109 6.85 20.92 -17.39
N LYS A 110 7.24 20.16 -18.42
CA LYS A 110 8.34 19.18 -18.33
C LYS A 110 9.61 19.86 -17.84
N GLY A 111 10.25 19.30 -16.82
CA GLY A 111 11.47 19.80 -16.21
C GLY A 111 11.26 20.80 -15.07
N GLU A 112 10.06 21.38 -14.89
CA GLU A 112 9.80 22.32 -13.80
C GLU A 112 9.68 21.61 -12.44
N TYR A 113 9.12 20.39 -12.42
CA TYR A 113 8.85 19.65 -11.19
C TYR A 113 10.13 19.36 -10.38
N TRP A 114 11.22 18.95 -11.04
CA TRP A 114 12.51 18.73 -10.37
C TRP A 114 13.11 20.01 -9.80
N THR A 115 12.91 21.16 -10.46
CA THR A 115 13.43 22.44 -9.98
C THR A 115 12.74 22.92 -8.71
N GLU A 116 11.46 22.56 -8.54
CA GLU A 116 10.67 22.88 -7.35
C GLU A 116 11.04 21.97 -6.18
N ILE A 117 11.17 20.67 -6.42
CA ILE A 117 11.63 19.70 -5.41
C ILE A 117 12.99 20.11 -4.84
N LYS A 118 13.94 20.49 -5.70
CA LYS A 118 15.29 20.86 -5.26
C LYS A 118 15.32 22.09 -4.34
N LYS A 119 14.28 22.95 -4.36
CA LYS A 119 14.20 24.12 -3.48
C LYS A 119 13.80 23.77 -2.04
N CYS A 120 13.31 22.57 -1.78
CA CYS A 120 12.92 22.10 -0.44
C CYS A 120 13.73 20.87 -0.01
N PRO A 121 15.02 21.02 0.33
CA PRO A 121 15.84 19.89 0.77
C PRO A 121 15.39 19.38 2.15
N GLY A 122 14.92 18.14 2.25
CA GLY A 122 14.78 17.47 3.55
C GLY A 122 13.67 16.43 3.72
N SER A 123 12.91 16.05 2.69
CA SER A 123 11.66 15.33 2.95
C SER A 123 11.69 13.84 2.52
N LYS A 124 11.64 12.93 3.50
CA LYS A 124 11.12 11.55 3.30
C LYS A 124 9.68 11.55 2.73
N PHE A 125 9.07 12.73 2.65
CA PHE A 125 7.76 13.04 2.09
C PHE A 125 7.77 12.96 0.54
N GLU A 126 8.88 13.31 -0.12
CA GLU A 126 8.98 13.26 -1.59
C GLU A 126 8.97 11.85 -2.17
N ASN A 127 9.64 10.89 -1.52
CA ASN A 127 9.75 9.55 -2.10
C ASN A 127 8.40 8.80 -2.06
N ARG A 128 7.63 8.95 -0.98
CA ARG A 128 6.30 8.34 -0.85
C ARG A 128 5.26 9.05 -1.73
N ASP A 129 5.26 10.37 -1.76
CA ASP A 129 4.37 11.13 -2.66
C ASP A 129 4.62 10.75 -4.12
N LEU A 130 5.88 10.68 -4.53
CA LEU A 130 6.24 10.23 -5.88
C LEU A 130 5.80 8.78 -6.12
N GLN A 131 5.98 7.88 -5.15
CA GLN A 131 5.52 6.49 -5.25
C GLN A 131 4.00 6.38 -5.41
N ILE A 132 3.23 7.22 -4.71
CA ILE A 132 1.77 7.28 -4.87
C ILE A 132 1.42 7.70 -6.30
N ARG A 133 2.07 8.76 -6.82
CA ARG A 133 1.85 9.24 -8.21
C ARG A 133 2.19 8.17 -9.23
N GLU A 134 3.31 7.48 -9.07
CA GLU A 134 3.71 6.37 -9.95
C GLU A 134 2.69 5.24 -9.96
N ARG A 135 2.16 4.87 -8.79
CA ARG A 135 1.14 3.81 -8.69
C ARG A 135 -0.20 4.25 -9.28
N LYS A 136 -0.60 5.50 -9.05
CA LYS A 136 -1.79 6.08 -9.71
C LYS A 136 -1.63 6.05 -11.22
N HIS A 137 -0.47 6.42 -11.73
CA HIS A 137 -0.15 6.36 -13.14
C HIS A 137 -0.17 4.93 -13.68
N SER A 138 0.46 3.97 -12.98
CA SER A 138 0.42 2.54 -13.35
C SER A 138 -1.02 2.02 -13.46
N CYS A 139 -1.86 2.31 -12.47
CA CYS A 139 -3.28 1.95 -12.50
C CYS A 139 -4.01 2.62 -13.66
N PHE A 140 -3.71 3.89 -13.95
CA PHE A 140 -4.32 4.63 -15.04
C PHE A 140 -3.95 4.06 -16.41
N SER A 141 -2.67 3.73 -16.62
CA SER A 141 -2.21 3.10 -17.85
C SER A 141 -2.88 1.74 -18.08
N LEU A 142 -3.04 0.94 -17.02
CA LEU A 142 -3.80 -0.31 -17.08
C LEU A 142 -5.29 -0.09 -17.39
N PHE A 143 -5.89 0.93 -16.77
CA PHE A 143 -7.28 1.32 -17.03
C PHE A 143 -7.48 1.73 -18.49
N GLN A 144 -6.61 2.59 -19.03
CA GLN A 144 -6.63 2.99 -20.44
C GLN A 144 -6.44 1.79 -21.37
N GLN A 145 -5.54 0.87 -21.01
CA GLN A 145 -5.35 -0.37 -21.75
C GLN A 145 -6.67 -1.18 -21.82
N VAL A 146 -7.35 -1.37 -20.69
CA VAL A 146 -8.65 -2.08 -20.65
C VAL A 146 -9.68 -1.37 -21.52
N LEU A 147 -9.82 -0.04 -21.43
CA LEU A 147 -10.77 0.71 -22.26
C LEU A 147 -10.43 0.68 -23.75
N SER A 148 -9.14 0.60 -24.11
CA SER A 148 -8.73 0.46 -25.51
C SER A 148 -9.08 -0.91 -26.10
N GLN A 149 -9.09 -1.95 -25.25
CA GLN A 149 -9.44 -3.32 -25.64
C GLN A 149 -10.95 -3.53 -25.66
N GLU A 150 -11.69 -2.87 -24.77
CA GLU A 150 -13.15 -2.92 -24.70
C GLU A 150 -13.76 -1.51 -24.70
N PRO A 151 -13.85 -0.84 -25.87
CA PRO A 151 -14.33 0.53 -25.98
C PRO A 151 -15.78 0.72 -25.50
N ASP A 152 -16.58 -0.34 -25.51
CA ASP A 152 -17.98 -0.28 -25.09
C ASP A 152 -18.13 0.00 -23.59
N LEU A 153 -17.13 -0.38 -22.77
CA LEU A 153 -17.09 0.01 -21.36
C LEU A 153 -17.04 1.53 -21.18
N ALA A 154 -16.26 2.21 -22.02
CA ALA A 154 -16.15 3.67 -22.00
C ALA A 154 -17.44 4.34 -22.50
N LYS A 155 -18.05 3.81 -23.57
CA LYS A 155 -19.28 4.36 -24.16
C LYS A 155 -20.49 4.20 -23.24
N ASN A 156 -20.57 3.07 -22.54
CA ASN A 156 -21.65 2.77 -21.61
C ASN A 156 -21.48 3.47 -20.25
N SER A 157 -20.34 4.13 -20.01
CA SER A 157 -20.13 4.87 -18.77
C SER A 157 -20.96 6.16 -18.76
N PRO A 158 -21.68 6.46 -17.67
CA PRO A 158 -22.47 7.69 -17.56
C PRO A 158 -21.62 8.96 -17.48
N TYR A 159 -20.31 8.84 -17.25
CA TYR A 159 -19.38 9.96 -17.09
C TYR A 159 -18.14 9.75 -17.94
N ASN A 160 -17.36 10.81 -18.13
CA ASN A 160 -16.04 10.71 -18.75
C ASN A 160 -15.15 9.72 -17.95
N PRO A 161 -14.65 8.63 -18.55
CA PRO A 161 -13.93 7.58 -17.84
C PRO A 161 -12.65 8.07 -17.13
N THR A 162 -11.91 8.99 -17.77
CA THR A 162 -10.71 9.59 -17.18
C THR A 162 -11.06 10.40 -15.93
N LYS A 163 -12.11 11.22 -16.00
CA LYS A 163 -12.56 12.01 -14.85
C LYS A 163 -13.09 11.11 -13.73
N ALA A 164 -13.83 10.07 -14.08
CA ALA A 164 -14.33 9.09 -13.11
C ALA A 164 -13.18 8.38 -12.39
N PHE A 165 -12.11 8.02 -13.11
CA PHE A 165 -10.91 7.44 -12.54
C PHE A 165 -10.20 8.37 -11.54
N ILE A 166 -10.00 9.64 -11.94
CA ILE A 166 -9.36 10.64 -11.06
C ILE A 166 -10.21 10.87 -9.80
N ASN A 167 -11.53 10.99 -9.96
CA ASN A 167 -12.46 11.17 -8.84
C ASN A 167 -12.43 9.97 -7.90
N PHE A 168 -12.42 8.74 -8.42
CA PHE A 168 -12.38 7.53 -7.60
C PHE A 168 -11.18 7.50 -6.65
N PHE A 169 -9.98 7.84 -7.13
CA PHE A 169 -8.79 7.91 -6.27
C PHE A 169 -8.78 9.13 -5.35
N SER A 170 -9.41 10.23 -5.75
CA SER A 170 -9.56 11.42 -4.91
C SER A 170 -10.49 11.13 -3.72
N GLU A 171 -11.66 10.54 -3.98
CA GLU A 171 -12.61 10.09 -2.96
C GLU A 171 -11.97 9.12 -1.97
N LYS A 172 -11.16 8.17 -2.46
CA LYS A 172 -10.43 7.23 -1.59
C LYS A 172 -9.38 7.92 -0.72
N ARG A 173 -8.72 8.98 -1.20
CA ARG A 173 -7.82 9.79 -0.37
C ARG A 173 -8.60 10.57 0.69
N ASP A 174 -9.74 11.14 0.31
CA ASP A 174 -10.62 11.87 1.24
C ASP A 174 -11.13 10.95 2.36
N GLU A 175 -11.46 9.70 2.06
CA GLU A 175 -11.82 8.67 3.06
C GLU A 175 -10.69 8.44 4.08
N LEU A 176 -9.44 8.34 3.62
CA LEU A 176 -8.27 8.19 4.49
C LEU A 176 -8.04 9.45 5.35
N ASP A 177 -8.21 10.62 4.75
CA ASP A 177 -8.04 11.91 5.42
C ASP A 177 -9.11 12.13 6.50
N ASN A 178 -10.33 11.65 6.29
CA ASN A 178 -11.42 11.75 7.25
C ASN A 178 -11.39 10.64 8.32
N GLY A 179 -10.89 9.44 7.99
CA GLY A 179 -10.76 8.32 8.92
C GLY A 179 -9.81 8.60 10.09
N ASP A 180 -8.77 9.43 9.88
CA ASP A 180 -7.79 9.78 10.91
C ASP A 180 -8.20 10.98 11.78
N LYS A 181 -9.32 11.65 11.47
CA LYS A 181 -9.90 12.73 12.31
C LYS A 181 -10.66 12.21 13.53
N LYS A 182 -10.61 10.92 13.85
CA LYS A 182 -11.22 10.38 15.09
C LYS A 182 -10.51 10.96 16.30
N LYS A 183 -11.23 11.76 17.09
CA LYS A 183 -10.78 12.24 18.40
C LYS A 183 -10.54 11.04 19.32
N ASP A 184 -9.51 11.12 20.15
CA ASP A 184 -9.32 10.13 21.22
C ASP A 184 -10.49 10.19 22.22
N GLU A 185 -10.58 9.21 23.13
CA GLU A 185 -11.62 9.15 24.18
C GLU A 185 -11.64 10.40 25.09
N LEU A 186 -10.59 11.21 25.03
CA LEU A 186 -10.42 12.46 25.76
C LEU A 186 -10.77 13.71 24.92
N GLY A 187 -11.25 13.54 23.69
CA GLY A 187 -11.59 14.63 22.78
C GLY A 187 -10.40 15.34 22.12
N ARG A 188 -9.17 14.85 22.31
CA ARG A 188 -7.97 15.40 21.67
C ARG A 188 -7.90 14.93 20.22
N GLN A 189 -7.47 15.84 19.37
CA GLN A 189 -7.22 15.52 17.97
C GLN A 189 -6.06 14.53 17.92
N LYS A 190 -6.30 13.33 17.37
CA LYS A 190 -5.23 12.37 17.11
C LYS A 190 -4.20 13.04 16.20
N GLU A 191 -2.93 12.89 16.55
CA GLU A 191 -1.82 13.44 15.76
C GLU A 191 -1.93 12.94 14.31
N PHE A 192 -1.71 13.86 13.36
CA PHE A 192 -1.91 13.60 11.95
C PHE A 192 -0.80 12.68 11.42
N ASP A 193 -1.09 11.38 11.36
CA ASP A 193 -0.17 10.38 10.82
C ASP A 193 -0.16 10.39 9.28
N SER A 194 0.54 11.35 8.71
CA SER A 194 0.74 11.45 7.25
C SER A 194 1.36 10.17 6.67
N ALA A 195 2.36 9.59 7.36
CA ALA A 195 3.07 8.42 6.88
C ALA A 195 2.19 7.16 6.88
N GLY A 196 1.35 6.98 7.91
CA GLY A 196 0.38 5.88 7.97
C GLY A 196 -0.67 5.96 6.86
N ARG A 197 -1.15 7.16 6.53
CA ARG A 197 -2.09 7.36 5.42
C ARG A 197 -1.48 7.05 4.08
N ASP A 198 -0.27 7.54 3.83
CA ASP A 198 0.44 7.28 2.57
C ASP A 198 0.70 5.78 2.39
N ARG A 199 1.03 5.05 3.47
CA ARG A 199 1.17 3.58 3.43
C ARG A 199 -0.15 2.89 3.04
N LYS A 200 -1.28 3.30 3.65
CA LYS A 200 -2.60 2.75 3.32
C LYS A 200 -2.99 3.04 1.87
N GLU A 201 -2.69 4.23 1.36
CA GLU A 201 -2.94 4.59 -0.04
C GLU A 201 -2.08 3.76 -0.99
N ILE A 202 -0.78 3.62 -0.70
CA ILE A 202 0.15 2.78 -1.48
C ILE A 202 -0.35 1.32 -1.54
N GLU A 203 -0.79 0.78 -0.40
CA GLU A 203 -1.32 -0.58 -0.32
C GLU A 203 -2.62 -0.73 -1.13
N PHE A 204 -3.53 0.23 -0.99
CA PHE A 204 -4.77 0.27 -1.77
C PHE A 204 -4.49 0.32 -3.28
N LEU A 205 -3.61 1.22 -3.74
CA LEU A 205 -3.23 1.31 -5.14
C LEU A 205 -2.60 0.00 -5.64
N GLY A 206 -1.79 -0.65 -4.80
CA GLY A 206 -1.24 -1.97 -5.11
C GLY A 206 -2.31 -3.05 -5.32
N ARG A 207 -3.37 -3.06 -4.50
CA ARG A 207 -4.52 -3.96 -4.68
C ARG A 207 -5.29 -3.67 -5.97
N VAL A 208 -5.52 -2.39 -6.27
CA VAL A 208 -6.20 -1.97 -7.52
C VAL A 208 -5.41 -2.42 -8.73
N GLU A 209 -4.09 -2.16 -8.74
CA GLU A 209 -3.19 -2.54 -9.81
C GLU A 209 -3.19 -4.06 -10.07
N GLN A 210 -3.11 -4.86 -9.00
CA GLN A 210 -3.13 -6.33 -9.10
C GLN A 210 -4.47 -6.86 -9.63
N ASP A 211 -5.57 -6.31 -9.15
CA ASP A 211 -6.92 -6.72 -9.56
C ASP A 211 -7.18 -6.40 -11.04
N ILE A 212 -6.85 -5.17 -11.49
CA ILE A 212 -6.98 -4.79 -12.91
C ILE A 212 -6.07 -5.65 -13.79
N ARG A 213 -4.85 -5.97 -13.36
CA ARG A 213 -3.96 -6.88 -14.13
C ARG A 213 -4.55 -8.28 -14.28
N LYS A 214 -5.14 -8.80 -13.20
CA LYS A 214 -5.65 -10.18 -13.15
C LYS A 214 -6.98 -10.34 -13.87
N TYR A 215 -7.90 -9.40 -13.67
CA TYR A 215 -9.29 -9.54 -14.13
C TYR A 215 -9.64 -8.60 -15.28
N ARG A 216 -8.78 -7.63 -15.65
CA ARG A 216 -9.01 -6.70 -16.77
C ARG A 216 -10.37 -6.01 -16.66
N SER A 217 -11.23 -6.13 -17.68
CA SER A 217 -12.59 -5.58 -17.71
C SER A 217 -13.49 -6.12 -16.59
N ASP A 218 -13.22 -7.32 -16.10
CA ASP A 218 -13.99 -7.93 -15.01
C ASP A 218 -13.59 -7.47 -13.61
N SER A 219 -12.52 -6.68 -13.50
CA SER A 219 -12.06 -6.09 -12.25
C SER A 219 -13.18 -5.35 -11.53
N ILE A 220 -13.28 -5.59 -10.22
CA ILE A 220 -14.24 -4.90 -9.35
C ILE A 220 -13.98 -3.39 -9.40
N TYR A 221 -12.71 -2.99 -9.47
CA TYR A 221 -12.35 -1.57 -9.54
C TYR A 221 -12.71 -0.94 -10.88
N ILE A 222 -12.55 -1.63 -12.01
CA ILE A 222 -13.00 -1.11 -13.32
C ILE A 222 -14.52 -0.86 -13.28
N LYS A 223 -15.28 -1.83 -12.79
CA LYS A 223 -16.73 -1.72 -12.64
C LYS A 223 -17.12 -0.58 -11.70
N GLN A 224 -16.45 -0.44 -10.55
CA GLN A 224 -16.67 0.66 -9.62
C GLN A 224 -16.34 2.04 -10.22
N ILE A 225 -15.18 2.18 -10.85
CA ILE A 225 -14.71 3.43 -11.47
C ILE A 225 -15.71 3.88 -12.54
N LEU A 226 -16.15 2.96 -13.40
CA LEU A 226 -17.09 3.26 -14.47
C LEU A 226 -18.55 3.36 -14.00
N ARG A 227 -18.80 3.21 -12.69
CA ARG A 227 -20.14 3.11 -12.08
C ARG A 227 -21.04 2.10 -12.80
N TRP A 228 -20.50 0.92 -13.08
CA TRP A 228 -21.31 -0.28 -13.20
C TRP A 228 -21.73 -0.69 -11.79
N VAL A 229 -22.74 0.00 -11.25
CA VAL A 229 -23.38 -0.43 -10.01
C VAL A 229 -24.29 -1.61 -10.36
N ILE A 230 -23.81 -2.81 -10.07
CA ILE A 230 -24.70 -3.89 -9.63
C ILE A 230 -24.48 -3.98 -8.12
N ILE A 231 -25.36 -3.33 -7.36
CA ILE A 231 -25.69 -3.71 -5.99
C ILE A 231 -27.19 -4.02 -6.01
#